data_AF-A0A0F9JK16-F1
#
_entry.id   AF-A0A0F9JK16-F1
#
_cell.length_a   1.000
_cell.length_b   1.000
_cell.length_c   1.000
_cell.angle_alpha   90.00
_cell.angle_beta   90.00
_cell.angle_gamma   90.00
#
_symmetry.space_group_name_H-M   'P 1'
#
loop_
_entity.id
_entity.type
_entity.pdbx_description
1 polymer ?
#
loop_
_entity_poly.entity_id
_entity_poly.type
_entity_poly.pdbx_seq_one_letter_code
_entity_poly.pdbx_strand_id
1 'polypeptide(L)'
;MYNQVEDSGKGDPMFYELTDDEIRLHDEKNQDYRSTSNPVANFDRVAAWMALYPDMDWARPEMVAVLYAQKQIDSAMSLMERGVEGGVETIDTRARDVHIYWKLFRVIRRKHKNVVEVQSRAGPIRMVSGESYYKWVESSWVLVPEKPRTLWQRFLGRIGL
;
A
#
# COMPACT_ATOMS: atom_id res chain seq x y z
N MET A 1 10.30 20.03 -13.57
CA MET A 1 11.12 21.19 -13.17
C MET A 1 11.00 21.26 -11.65
N TYR A 2 11.87 20.57 -10.91
CA TYR A 2 11.84 20.61 -9.45
C TYR A 2 12.56 21.88 -9.01
N ASN A 3 11.89 22.64 -8.15
CA ASN A 3 12.36 23.94 -7.67
C ASN A 3 13.74 23.76 -7.03
N GLN A 4 14.67 24.67 -7.33
CA GLN A 4 15.88 24.81 -6.53
C GLN A 4 15.44 25.00 -5.08
N VAL A 5 15.67 23.98 -4.24
CA VAL A 5 15.44 24.09 -2.81
C VAL A 5 16.46 25.11 -2.33
N GLU A 6 16.00 26.30 -1.91
CA GLU A 6 16.88 27.28 -1.28
C GLU A 6 17.64 26.59 -0.15
N ASP A 7 18.97 26.70 -0.19
CA ASP A 7 19.84 26.15 0.84
C ASP A 7 19.54 26.86 2.17
N SER A 8 18.67 26.24 2.94
CA SER A 8 18.29 26.74 4.26
C SER A 8 19.41 26.57 5.30
N GLY A 9 20.53 25.91 4.95
CA GLY A 9 21.64 25.57 5.84
C GLY A 9 21.30 24.57 6.94
N LYS A 10 20.11 23.94 6.89
CA LYS A 10 19.58 23.09 7.97
C LYS A 10 19.67 21.59 7.69
N GLY A 11 20.02 21.17 6.48
CA GLY A 11 20.09 19.76 6.07
C GLY A 11 21.26 19.48 5.13
N ASP A 12 21.66 18.22 5.02
CA ASP A 12 22.69 17.77 4.08
C ASP A 12 22.16 17.88 2.63
N PRO A 13 22.84 18.60 1.72
CA PRO A 13 22.41 18.70 0.32
C PRO A 13 22.16 17.34 -0.36
N MET A 14 22.98 16.33 -0.05
CA MET A 14 22.86 14.99 -0.61
C MET A 14 21.57 14.30 -0.17
N PHE A 15 21.04 14.61 1.03
CA PHE A 15 19.75 14.08 1.48
C PHE A 15 18.61 14.51 0.55
N TYR A 16 18.64 15.76 0.09
CA TYR A 16 17.62 16.30 -0.81
C TYR A 16 17.78 15.72 -2.22
N GLU A 17 19.00 15.56 -2.71
CA GLU A 17 19.29 14.88 -3.98
C GLU A 17 18.75 13.45 -3.98
N LEU A 18 19.05 12.68 -2.92
CA LEU A 18 18.53 11.32 -2.77
C LEU A 18 17.00 11.29 -2.70
N THR A 19 16.39 12.28 -2.04
CA THR A 19 14.93 12.39 -1.97
C THR A 19 14.30 12.64 -3.35
N ASP A 20 14.94 13.46 -4.18
CA ASP A 20 14.48 13.75 -5.55
C ASP A 20 14.60 12.51 -6.45
N ASP A 21 15.70 11.77 -6.35
CA ASP A 21 15.89 10.52 -7.09
C ASP A 21 14.85 9.46 -6.69
N GLU A 22 14.48 9.40 -5.42
CA GLU A 22 13.40 8.52 -4.94
C GLU A 22 12.04 8.84 -5.57
N ILE A 23 11.77 10.08 -5.96
CA ILE A 23 10.51 10.43 -6.66
C ILE A 23 10.47 9.73 -8.03
N ARG A 24 11.59 9.75 -8.75
CA ARG A 24 11.70 9.05 -10.05
C ARG A 24 11.57 7.54 -9.88
N LEU A 25 12.30 6.99 -8.91
CA LEU A 25 12.28 5.56 -8.62
C LEU A 25 10.87 5.08 -8.23
N HIS A 26 10.13 5.88 -7.45
CA HIS A 26 8.74 5.58 -7.15
C HIS A 26 7.92 5.42 -8.43
N ASP A 27 8.03 6.33 -9.39
CA ASP A 27 7.24 6.28 -10.62
C ASP A 27 7.60 5.08 -11.51
N GLU A 28 8.87 4.71 -11.57
CA GLU A 28 9.36 3.51 -12.26
C GLU A 28 8.79 2.24 -11.62
N LYS A 29 8.98 2.09 -10.30
CA LYS A 29 8.55 0.92 -9.54
C LYS A 29 7.03 0.84 -9.40
N ASN A 30 6.30 1.97 -9.43
CA ASN A 30 4.84 2.00 -9.35
C ASN A 30 4.18 1.17 -10.45
N GLN A 31 4.87 0.93 -11.57
CA GLN A 31 4.41 0.00 -12.60
C GLN A 31 4.28 -1.44 -12.10
N ASP A 32 5.12 -1.87 -11.16
CA ASP A 32 5.18 -3.25 -10.66
C ASP A 32 4.06 -3.57 -9.66
N TYR A 33 3.46 -2.55 -9.03
CA TYR A 33 2.47 -2.76 -7.97
C TYR A 33 1.13 -2.02 -8.13
N ARG A 34 0.96 -1.25 -9.21
CA ARG A 34 -0.34 -0.62 -9.56
C ARG A 34 -1.22 -1.53 -10.41
N SER A 35 -2.53 -1.32 -10.30
CA SER A 35 -3.47 -1.66 -11.38
C SER A 35 -3.84 -0.39 -12.15
N THR A 36 -4.55 -0.54 -13.27
CA THR A 36 -5.06 0.60 -14.08
C THR A 36 -5.87 1.60 -13.26
N SER A 37 -6.53 1.16 -12.20
CA SER A 37 -7.46 1.98 -11.39
C SER A 37 -7.02 2.21 -9.95
N ASN A 38 -6.04 1.48 -9.43
CA ASN A 38 -5.58 1.61 -8.05
C ASN A 38 -4.04 1.52 -7.96
N PRO A 39 -3.35 2.61 -7.56
CA PRO A 39 -1.89 2.65 -7.46
C PRO A 39 -1.30 1.76 -6.35
N VAL A 40 -2.14 1.20 -5.46
CA VAL A 40 -1.69 0.31 -4.37
C VAL A 40 -2.35 -1.07 -4.41
N ALA A 41 -2.93 -1.45 -5.56
CA ALA A 41 -3.68 -2.70 -5.71
C ALA A 41 -2.90 -3.96 -5.30
N ASN A 42 -1.58 -3.99 -5.53
CA ASN A 42 -0.76 -5.11 -5.10
C ASN A 42 -0.74 -5.30 -3.58
N PHE A 43 -0.74 -4.21 -2.81
CA PHE A 43 -0.74 -4.27 -1.34
C PHE A 43 -2.05 -4.87 -0.83
N ASP A 44 -3.19 -4.50 -1.42
CA ASP A 44 -4.50 -5.07 -1.11
C ASP A 44 -4.53 -6.58 -1.40
N ARG A 45 -4.02 -6.97 -2.57
CA ARG A 45 -3.96 -8.37 -3.01
C ARG A 45 -3.09 -9.23 -2.09
N VAL A 46 -1.91 -8.74 -1.74
CA VAL A 46 -0.97 -9.49 -0.89
C VAL A 46 -1.49 -9.53 0.56
N ALA A 47 -2.14 -8.48 1.05
CA ALA A 47 -2.79 -8.50 2.35
C ALA A 47 -3.87 -9.59 2.44
N ALA A 48 -4.64 -9.79 1.35
CA ALA A 48 -5.62 -10.87 1.28
C ALA A 48 -4.97 -12.27 1.36
N TRP A 49 -3.75 -12.44 0.85
CA TRP A 49 -2.98 -13.69 1.03
C TRP A 49 -2.43 -13.82 2.46
N MET A 50 -1.99 -12.72 3.06
CA MET A 50 -1.50 -12.71 4.44
C MET A 50 -2.60 -13.07 5.45
N ALA A 51 -3.88 -12.83 5.12
CA ALA A 51 -5.02 -13.26 5.93
C ALA A 51 -5.11 -14.80 6.11
N LEU A 52 -4.38 -15.59 5.31
CA LEU A 52 -4.29 -17.04 5.49
C LEU A 52 -3.41 -17.46 6.68
N TYR A 53 -2.69 -16.52 7.30
CA TYR A 53 -1.82 -16.74 8.45
C TYR A 53 -2.41 -16.03 9.68
N PRO A 54 -3.39 -16.63 10.38
CA PRO A 54 -4.23 -15.95 11.37
C PRO A 54 -3.47 -15.45 12.61
N ASP A 55 -2.31 -16.03 12.90
CA ASP A 55 -1.48 -15.64 14.05
C ASP A 55 -0.62 -14.40 13.77
N MET A 56 -0.71 -13.84 12.56
CA MET A 56 0.07 -12.66 12.14
C MET A 56 -0.87 -11.51 11.74
N ASP A 57 -0.71 -10.34 12.36
CA ASP A 57 -1.43 -9.11 12.01
C ASP A 57 -0.85 -8.43 10.76
N TRP A 58 -0.72 -9.21 9.68
CA TRP A 58 -0.16 -8.76 8.39
C TRP A 58 -1.22 -8.68 7.29
N ALA A 59 -2.46 -9.05 7.59
CA ALA A 59 -3.62 -8.95 6.70
C ALA A 59 -4.08 -7.49 6.43
N ARG A 60 -3.19 -6.53 6.62
CA ARG A 60 -3.42 -5.10 6.41
C ARG A 60 -2.49 -4.59 5.32
N PRO A 61 -2.96 -3.88 4.29
CA PRO A 61 -2.11 -3.46 3.18
C PRO A 61 -0.93 -2.59 3.59
N GLU A 62 -1.06 -1.77 4.65
CA GLU A 62 0.07 -1.03 5.19
C GLU A 62 1.13 -1.96 5.81
N MET A 63 0.74 -3.08 6.41
CA MET A 63 1.68 -4.05 6.97
C MET A 63 2.42 -4.84 5.88
N VAL A 64 1.83 -4.99 4.69
CA VAL A 64 2.54 -5.51 3.51
C VAL A 64 3.70 -4.59 3.12
N ALA A 65 3.53 -3.27 3.20
CA ALA A 65 4.62 -2.33 2.96
C ALA A 65 5.75 -2.48 4.01
N VAL A 66 5.40 -2.78 5.27
CA VAL A 66 6.37 -3.15 6.31
C VAL A 66 7.14 -4.41 5.97
N LEU A 67 6.44 -5.46 5.54
CA LEU A 67 7.08 -6.71 5.15
C LEU A 67 8.06 -6.52 3.98
N TYR A 68 7.68 -5.71 2.98
CA TYR A 68 8.57 -5.41 1.86
C TYR A 68 9.78 -4.58 2.30
N ALA A 69 9.60 -3.57 3.16
CA ALA A 69 10.73 -2.83 3.73
C ALA A 69 11.68 -3.77 4.50
N GLN A 70 11.13 -4.64 5.36
CA GLN A 70 11.89 -5.63 6.13
C GLN A 70 12.73 -6.52 5.22
N LYS A 71 12.15 -7.04 4.13
CA LYS A 71 12.86 -7.86 3.13
C LYS A 71 14.07 -7.13 2.54
N GLN A 72 13.93 -5.85 2.23
CA GLN A 72 15.02 -5.06 1.65
C GLN A 72 16.13 -4.78 2.67
N ILE A 73 15.77 -4.51 3.94
CA ILE A 73 16.73 -4.35 5.05
C ILE A 73 17.54 -5.64 5.25
N ASP A 74 16.85 -6.79 5.36
CA ASP A 74 17.50 -8.09 5.54
C ASP A 74 18.48 -8.41 4.39
N SER A 75 18.06 -8.18 3.14
CA SER A 75 18.93 -8.36 1.99
C SER A 75 20.14 -7.43 2.00
N ALA A 76 19.98 -6.16 2.40
CA ALA A 76 21.08 -5.20 2.47
C ALA A 76 22.09 -5.58 3.56
N MET A 77 21.60 -5.98 4.75
CA MET A 77 22.45 -6.46 5.85
C MET A 77 23.25 -7.71 5.45
N SER A 78 22.63 -8.64 4.73
CA SER A 78 23.30 -9.84 4.22
C SER A 78 24.44 -9.49 3.24
N LEU A 79 24.25 -8.51 2.37
CA LEU A 79 25.30 -8.04 1.44
C LEU A 79 26.44 -7.34 2.20
N MET A 80 26.10 -6.47 3.15
CA MET A 80 27.07 -5.76 4.01
C MET A 80 27.93 -6.73 4.82
N GLU A 81 27.31 -7.76 5.43
CA GLU A 81 28.02 -8.78 6.21
C GLU A 81 29.04 -9.55 5.38
N ARG A 82 28.73 -9.83 4.12
CA ARG A 82 29.63 -10.49 3.17
C ARG A 82 30.67 -9.56 2.55
N GLY A 83 30.53 -8.25 2.72
CA GLY A 83 31.38 -7.25 2.07
C GLY A 83 31.29 -7.26 0.54
N VAL A 84 30.12 -7.61 -0.01
CA VAL A 84 29.90 -7.68 -1.48
C VAL A 84 28.75 -6.77 -1.89
N GLU A 85 28.78 -6.33 -3.15
CA GLU A 85 27.62 -5.71 -3.80
C GLU A 85 26.74 -6.74 -4.50
N GLY A 86 25.45 -6.43 -4.60
CA GLY A 86 24.50 -7.24 -5.36
C GLY A 86 24.61 -6.97 -6.87
N GLY A 87 24.48 -8.02 -7.69
CA GLY A 87 24.62 -7.90 -9.15
C GLY A 87 23.45 -7.20 -9.86
N VAL A 88 22.22 -7.34 -9.33
CA VAL A 88 21.00 -6.70 -9.87
C VAL A 88 20.52 -5.57 -8.96
N GLU A 89 20.54 -5.80 -7.65
CA GLU A 89 20.12 -4.85 -6.63
C GLU A 89 21.27 -4.70 -5.61
N THR A 90 21.91 -3.54 -5.64
CA THR A 90 23.01 -3.12 -4.75
C THR A 90 22.50 -2.74 -3.36
N ILE A 91 23.39 -2.62 -2.38
CA ILE A 91 23.05 -2.14 -1.03
C ILE A 91 22.27 -0.80 -1.09
N ASP A 92 22.73 0.12 -1.94
CA ASP A 92 22.06 1.41 -2.15
C ASP A 92 20.65 1.28 -2.75
N THR A 93 20.45 0.45 -3.79
CA THR A 93 19.10 0.23 -4.35
C THR A 93 18.13 -0.34 -3.31
N ARG A 94 18.63 -1.20 -2.41
CA ARG A 94 17.85 -1.79 -1.32
C ARG A 94 17.46 -0.72 -0.30
N ALA A 95 18.40 0.14 0.09
CA ALA A 95 18.14 1.26 0.99
C ALA A 95 17.09 2.22 0.41
N ARG A 96 17.17 2.53 -0.89
CA ARG A 96 16.15 3.34 -1.58
C ARG A 96 14.78 2.67 -1.56
N ASP A 97 14.69 1.38 -1.85
CA ASP A 97 13.42 0.65 -1.79
C ASP A 97 12.78 0.71 -0.39
N VAL A 98 13.58 0.66 0.69
CA VAL A 98 13.08 0.86 2.07
C VAL A 98 12.39 2.22 2.22
N HIS A 99 13.00 3.29 1.73
CA HIS A 99 12.40 4.63 1.78
C HIS A 99 11.08 4.71 1.01
N ILE A 100 11.02 4.11 -0.18
CA ILE A 100 9.80 4.03 -0.99
C ILE A 100 8.69 3.29 -0.23
N TYR A 101 8.98 2.10 0.33
CA TYR A 101 7.97 1.34 1.07
C TYR A 101 7.49 2.06 2.33
N TRP A 102 8.34 2.84 3.01
CA TRP A 102 7.92 3.68 4.13
C TRP A 102 7.01 4.84 3.73
N LYS A 103 7.28 5.48 2.58
CA LYS A 103 6.36 6.47 2.02
C LYS A 103 5.02 5.83 1.64
N LEU A 104 5.04 4.65 1.01
CA LEU A 104 3.82 3.90 0.66
C LEU A 104 3.02 3.48 1.90
N PHE A 105 3.68 3.00 2.96
CA PHE A 105 3.04 2.74 4.26
C PHE A 105 2.26 3.97 4.75
N ARG A 106 2.89 5.15 4.72
CA ARG A 106 2.23 6.40 5.15
C ARG A 106 1.05 6.76 4.25
N VAL A 107 1.19 6.59 2.94
CA VAL A 107 0.11 6.84 1.96
C VAL A 107 -1.07 5.91 2.21
N ILE A 108 -0.83 4.59 2.28
CA ILE A 108 -1.85 3.56 2.51
C ILE A 108 -2.52 3.81 3.86
N ARG A 109 -1.74 4.01 4.93
CA ARG A 109 -2.27 4.28 6.27
C ARG A 109 -3.11 5.56 6.31
N ARG A 110 -2.73 6.62 5.58
CA ARG A 110 -3.54 7.86 5.51
C ARG A 110 -4.84 7.63 4.73
N LYS A 111 -4.79 6.90 3.61
CA LYS A 111 -5.98 6.53 2.84
C LYS A 111 -6.93 5.63 3.64
N HIS A 112 -6.39 4.68 4.42
CA HIS A 112 -7.16 3.76 5.26
C HIS A 112 -7.60 4.37 6.60
N LYS A 113 -6.92 5.38 7.13
CA LYS A 113 -7.41 6.13 8.31
C LYS A 113 -8.67 6.93 8.03
N ASN A 114 -8.94 7.23 6.77
CA ASN A 114 -10.22 7.79 6.37
C ASN A 114 -11.32 6.71 6.33
N VAL A 115 -11.07 5.47 6.78
CA VAL A 115 -12.12 4.47 6.98
C VAL A 115 -12.92 4.84 8.22
N VAL A 116 -14.19 5.23 8.05
CA VAL A 116 -15.13 5.48 9.15
C VAL A 116 -15.75 4.15 9.56
N GLU A 117 -15.77 3.88 10.87
CA GLU A 117 -16.52 2.76 11.42
C GLU A 117 -17.97 3.22 11.62
N VAL A 118 -18.86 2.75 10.74
CA VAL A 118 -20.29 3.08 10.80
C VAL A 118 -20.98 2.01 11.62
N GLN A 119 -21.66 2.41 12.68
CA GLN A 119 -22.45 1.50 13.50
C GLN A 119 -23.71 1.08 12.73
N SER A 120 -23.84 -0.21 12.42
CA SER A 120 -25.04 -0.79 11.80
C SER A 120 -25.81 -1.66 12.80
N ARG A 121 -27.07 -2.00 12.49
CA ARG A 121 -27.87 -2.94 13.29
C ARG A 121 -27.24 -4.35 13.38
N ALA A 122 -26.37 -4.72 12.45
CA ALA A 122 -25.68 -6.02 12.42
C ALA A 122 -24.27 -5.97 13.04
N GLY A 123 -23.84 -4.83 13.57
CA GLY A 123 -22.49 -4.61 14.11
C GLY A 123 -21.72 -3.50 13.40
N PRO A 124 -20.47 -3.21 13.84
CA PRO A 124 -19.63 -2.18 13.24
C PRO A 124 -19.18 -2.58 11.83
N ILE A 125 -19.38 -1.67 10.86
CA ILE A 125 -18.92 -1.84 9.47
C ILE A 125 -17.81 -0.82 9.21
N ARG A 126 -16.63 -1.29 8.77
CA ARG A 126 -15.52 -0.43 8.36
C ARG A 126 -15.71 0.03 6.92
N MET A 127 -15.88 1.34 6.70
CA MET A 127 -16.10 1.93 5.37
C MET A 127 -15.01 2.94 4.99
N VAL A 128 -14.36 2.80 3.83
CA VAL A 128 -13.41 3.82 3.31
C VAL A 128 -14.15 5.10 2.93
N SER A 129 -13.78 6.24 3.53
CA SER A 129 -14.31 7.57 3.18
C SER A 129 -14.17 7.86 1.70
N GLY A 130 -15.30 8.18 1.06
CA GLY A 130 -15.35 8.68 -0.33
C GLY A 130 -15.94 7.70 -1.34
N GLU A 131 -16.14 6.43 -0.99
CA GLU A 131 -16.95 5.51 -1.78
C GLU A 131 -18.30 5.27 -1.08
N SER A 132 -19.33 6.02 -1.49
CA SER A 132 -20.69 5.90 -0.96
C SER A 132 -21.36 4.62 -1.49
N TYR A 133 -21.00 3.46 -0.95
CA TYR A 133 -21.68 2.19 -1.24
C TYR A 133 -23.03 2.05 -0.57
N TYR A 134 -23.38 2.95 0.35
CA TYR A 134 -24.62 2.89 1.11
C TYR A 134 -25.29 4.27 1.12
N LYS A 135 -26.62 4.29 0.98
CA LYS A 135 -27.45 5.47 1.12
C LYS A 135 -28.30 5.31 2.38
N TRP A 136 -28.45 6.39 3.14
CA TRP A 136 -29.39 6.44 4.25
C TRP A 136 -30.82 6.56 3.71
N VAL A 137 -31.67 5.58 4.01
CA VAL A 137 -33.08 5.55 3.60
C VAL A 137 -33.90 5.12 4.81
N GLU A 138 -34.91 5.92 5.16
CA GLU A 138 -35.96 5.56 6.14
C GLU A 138 -35.42 4.83 7.38
N SER A 139 -34.46 5.44 8.08
CA SER A 139 -33.83 4.94 9.32
C SER A 139 -32.85 3.76 9.20
N SER A 140 -32.39 3.42 7.99
CA SER A 140 -31.37 2.39 7.78
C SER A 140 -30.36 2.72 6.67
N TRP A 141 -29.14 2.20 6.79
CA TRP A 141 -28.16 2.23 5.71
C TRP A 141 -28.45 1.09 4.73
N VAL A 142 -28.74 1.43 3.48
CA VAL A 142 -29.03 0.46 2.41
C VAL A 142 -27.87 0.45 1.42
N LEU A 143 -27.35 -0.74 1.09
CA LEU A 143 -26.31 -0.91 0.07
C LEU A 143 -26.86 -0.38 -1.27
N VAL A 144 -26.22 0.63 -1.84
CA VAL A 144 -26.47 1.09 -3.20
C VAL A 144 -25.93 0.01 -4.13
N PRO A 145 -26.80 -0.66 -4.91
CA PRO A 145 -26.42 -1.84 -5.68
C PRO A 145 -25.74 -1.42 -6.99
N GLU A 146 -24.58 -0.76 -6.89
CA GLU A 146 -23.76 -0.45 -8.06
C GLU A 146 -22.28 -0.75 -7.77
N LYS A 147 -21.93 -2.03 -7.50
CA LYS A 147 -20.59 -2.56 -7.85
C LYS A 147 -20.63 -4.07 -8.14
N PRO A 148 -19.68 -4.55 -8.96
CA PRO A 148 -19.81 -5.79 -9.71
C PRO A 148 -19.71 -7.01 -8.79
N ARG A 149 -20.60 -7.99 -9.01
CA ARG A 149 -20.49 -9.34 -8.43
C ARG A 149 -19.05 -9.84 -8.59
N THR A 150 -18.45 -10.33 -7.51
CA THR A 150 -17.17 -11.04 -7.57
C THR A 150 -17.23 -12.15 -8.62
N LEU A 151 -16.09 -12.54 -9.21
CA LEU A 151 -16.04 -13.65 -10.16
C LEU A 151 -16.73 -14.92 -9.60
N TRP A 152 -16.56 -15.16 -8.31
CA TRP A 152 -17.24 -16.23 -7.59
C TRP A 152 -18.74 -16.06 -7.48
N GLN A 153 -19.24 -14.86 -7.16
CA GLN A 153 -20.69 -14.58 -7.14
C GLN A 153 -21.33 -14.61 -8.54
N ARG A 154 -20.56 -14.32 -9.60
CA ARG A 154 -21.00 -14.50 -10.99
C ARG A 154 -21.08 -15.98 -11.37
N PHE A 155 -20.14 -16.78 -10.88
CA PHE A 155 -20.09 -18.22 -11.10
C PHE A 155 -21.23 -18.94 -10.37
N LEU A 156 -21.42 -18.68 -9.08
CA LEU A 156 -22.49 -19.26 -8.25
C LEU A 156 -23.88 -18.94 -8.81
N GLY A 157 -24.10 -17.67 -9.19
CA GLY A 157 -25.35 -17.26 -9.83
C GLY A 157 -25.61 -17.86 -11.21
N ARG A 158 -24.60 -18.40 -11.91
CA ARG A 158 -24.77 -19.14 -13.19
C ARG A 158 -25.14 -20.60 -12.98
N ILE A 159 -24.78 -21.19 -11.84
CA ILE A 159 -25.05 -22.59 -11.51
C ILE A 159 -26.24 -22.76 -10.56
N GLY A 160 -26.93 -21.66 -10.20
CA GLY A 160 -28.13 -21.68 -9.38
C GLY A 160 -27.87 -21.91 -7.88
N LEU A 161 -26.68 -21.54 -7.39
CA LEU A 161 -26.28 -21.58 -5.99
C LEU A 161 -26.02 -20.18 -5.43
#